data_AF-A0A662YWD7-F1
#
_entry.id   AF-A0A662YWD7-F1
#
_cell.length_a   1.000
_cell.length_b   1.000
_cell.length_c   1.000
_cell.angle_alpha   90.00
_cell.angle_beta   90.00
_cell.angle_gamma   90.00
#
_symmetry.space_group_name_H-M   'P 1'
#
loop_
_entity.id
_entity.type
_entity.pdbx_description
1 polymer ?
#
loop_
_entity_poly.entity_id
_entity_poly.type
_entity_poly.pdbx_seq_one_letter_code
_entity_poly.pdbx_strand_id
1 'polypeptide(L)'
;MYGSGRSVGKMDGGGNNQSPGRSPRLPRSPRLGHRRTNSTGGSSGSGVGGGSGKTLSMENIQSLNAAYATSGPMYLSDHESVGSDQPKSTMTLGRSEGRLPYGVRMTAMGSSPNITVTSGPGGPAHSGVASDTIAFGDHHLPAVSMASTVPHSLRQARDNTIMDLQTQLKEVLRENELLRKDVEVKESKLSSSMNSIKTFWSPELKKERALRKDEVSKITIWKEQFRVMQEEGQHLQMTIQALQDELRIQRDLNQLFQQDSCSRPSQPLASELTEENFQRLYSEHERQAKELFLLRKTLEEMELRIDTQKQTLGARDESIKKLLEMLQSKGLSAKASEEDHERTRRLAEAEMHVHHLDSLLDQKEKENSALREEIHRRYEGAPESAKTKALQTVIEMKDTKISSLERELLNLEEEVHMLKSNGAVSTEEREEEMKQMEVYRSHSKFMKNKVEQLKEELHQNEVQREELRKQAAGHQLEIDQVKQDLSRRDTELLAMQTKLETLTNQFSDSKQHIEVLKESLTAKEQRSAILQTEVDALRLRLEEKETMLNKKSKQIQEMNEEKGTLNGEIHDLKDMLDVKERKVNVLQKKVGLHRY
;
A
#
# COMPACT_ATOMS: atom_id res chain seq x y z
N MET A 1 45.34 11.15 22.72
CA MET A 1 46.68 10.68 23.19
C MET A 1 47.20 11.72 24.17
N TYR A 2 47.72 11.29 25.32
CA TYR A 2 48.29 12.10 26.43
C TYR A 2 47.30 13.14 27.02
N GLY A 3 47.06 13.20 28.34
CA GLY A 3 47.94 13.06 29.51
C GLY A 3 47.96 14.44 30.21
N SER A 4 48.16 14.67 31.50
CA SER A 4 48.52 13.89 32.70
C SER A 4 48.18 14.83 33.90
N GLY A 5 48.07 14.50 35.19
CA GLY A 5 48.33 13.29 35.99
C GLY A 5 47.61 13.43 37.36
N ARG A 6 47.55 12.36 38.18
CA ARG A 6 48.39 12.14 39.39
C ARG A 6 48.24 13.21 40.50
N SER A 7 48.08 12.89 41.78
CA SER A 7 48.16 11.60 42.48
C SER A 7 47.38 11.58 43.81
N VAL A 8 47.28 10.40 44.44
CA VAL A 8 46.46 10.10 45.63
C VAL A 8 47.14 10.41 46.97
N GLY A 9 46.38 10.90 47.95
CA GLY A 9 46.66 10.85 49.40
C GLY A 9 45.44 10.28 50.15
N LYS A 10 45.64 9.61 51.30
CA LYS A 10 44.68 8.63 51.86
C LYS A 10 44.54 8.72 53.39
N MET A 11 43.28 8.76 53.88
CA MET A 11 42.83 8.60 55.29
C MET A 11 43.34 9.67 56.29
N ASP A 12 42.65 10.01 57.39
CA ASP A 12 41.40 9.48 57.99
C ASP A 12 40.67 10.59 58.79
N GLY A 13 39.47 10.32 59.32
CA GLY A 13 38.96 11.03 60.52
C GLY A 13 38.05 12.28 60.36
N GLY A 14 36.75 12.04 60.11
CA GLY A 14 35.59 12.71 60.75
C GLY A 14 35.45 14.24 60.83
N GLY A 15 34.47 14.82 60.10
CA GLY A 15 33.87 16.12 60.47
C GLY A 15 33.07 16.88 59.40
N ASN A 16 31.74 16.71 59.37
CA ASN A 16 30.69 17.60 58.83
C ASN A 16 30.63 18.09 57.35
N ASN A 17 29.37 18.28 56.93
CA ASN A 17 28.85 19.14 55.83
C ASN A 17 29.19 18.83 54.36
N GLN A 18 28.27 18.14 53.67
CA GLN A 18 27.36 18.77 52.68
C GLN A 18 26.35 17.77 52.09
N SER A 19 25.13 18.24 51.78
CA SER A 19 24.13 17.54 50.95
C SER A 19 23.87 18.38 49.68
N PRO A 20 23.29 17.83 48.60
CA PRO A 20 21.82 17.75 48.55
C PRO A 20 21.27 16.48 47.87
N GLY A 21 20.78 15.54 48.67
CA GLY A 21 19.90 14.45 48.24
C GLY A 21 18.45 14.76 48.58
N ARG A 22 17.60 14.92 47.57
CA ARG A 22 16.17 15.31 47.60
C ARG A 22 15.35 14.94 48.85
N SER A 23 14.64 15.93 49.39
CA SER A 23 13.66 15.77 50.48
C SER A 23 12.32 15.14 50.02
N PRO A 24 11.60 14.45 50.92
CA PRO A 24 10.26 13.88 50.69
C PRO A 24 9.13 14.74 51.29
N ARG A 25 7.85 14.46 50.94
CA ARG A 25 6.71 14.23 51.88
C ARG A 25 5.32 14.14 51.21
N LEU A 26 4.55 13.15 51.67
CA LEU A 26 3.07 13.04 51.65
C LEU A 26 2.48 13.81 52.87
N PRO A 27 1.17 13.75 53.21
CA PRO A 27 -0.09 13.53 52.44
C PRO A 27 -1.17 14.62 52.74
N ARG A 28 -2.34 14.59 52.06
CA ARG A 28 -3.68 14.82 52.70
C ARG A 28 -4.90 14.61 51.77
N SER A 29 -5.86 13.82 52.24
CA SER A 29 -7.31 13.93 51.95
C SER A 29 -7.96 14.91 53.00
N PRO A 30 -9.30 15.13 53.14
CA PRO A 30 -10.48 14.55 52.46
C PRO A 30 -11.69 15.52 52.16
N ARG A 31 -12.74 15.00 51.50
CA ARG A 31 -14.21 15.34 51.56
C ARG A 31 -14.92 14.61 50.38
N LEU A 32 -15.99 13.81 50.44
CA LEU A 32 -17.04 13.42 51.40
C LEU A 32 -18.38 14.20 51.33
N GLY A 33 -19.41 13.55 50.76
CA GLY A 33 -20.86 13.88 50.73
C GLY A 33 -21.55 13.13 49.56
N HIS A 34 -22.26 12.00 49.71
CA HIS A 34 -23.62 11.77 50.27
C HIS A 34 -24.74 12.55 49.53
N ARG A 35 -25.90 11.97 49.15
CA ARG A 35 -26.71 10.91 49.81
C ARG A 35 -27.86 10.35 48.90
N ARG A 36 -28.39 9.14 49.26
CA ARG A 36 -29.80 8.61 49.13
C ARG A 36 -30.28 7.98 47.79
N THR A 37 -31.20 6.99 47.72
CA THR A 37 -32.02 6.25 48.73
C THR A 37 -32.40 4.82 48.23
N ASN A 38 -32.81 3.92 49.15
CA ASN A 38 -33.46 2.62 48.82
C ASN A 38 -34.85 2.80 48.15
N SER A 39 -35.33 1.80 47.39
CA SER A 39 -36.44 0.89 47.80
C SER A 39 -37.23 0.23 46.64
N THR A 40 -37.80 -0.96 46.94
CA THR A 40 -39.03 -1.56 46.38
C THR A 40 -39.00 -2.33 45.04
N GLY A 41 -39.63 -3.51 45.04
CA GLY A 41 -40.01 -4.31 43.84
C GLY A 41 -38.87 -5.17 43.30
N GLY A 42 -38.99 -6.50 43.14
CA GLY A 42 -40.18 -7.32 42.93
C GLY A 42 -40.48 -7.39 41.42
N SER A 43 -40.57 -8.56 40.77
CA SER A 43 -40.60 -9.92 41.32
C SER A 43 -40.24 -10.96 40.24
N SER A 44 -39.89 -12.18 40.68
CA SER A 44 -40.12 -13.50 40.04
C SER A 44 -39.96 -13.63 38.52
N GLY A 45 -39.13 -14.52 37.97
CA GLY A 45 -38.87 -15.91 38.39
C GLY A 45 -39.18 -16.81 37.19
N SER A 46 -38.51 -17.93 36.91
CA SER A 46 -37.76 -18.87 37.75
C SER A 46 -36.44 -19.26 37.05
N GLY A 47 -35.42 -19.81 37.71
CA GLY A 47 -35.41 -20.45 39.02
C GLY A 47 -35.39 -21.97 38.88
N VAL A 48 -34.21 -22.53 39.17
CA VAL A 48 -33.83 -23.96 39.29
C VAL A 48 -33.35 -24.61 37.97
N GLY A 49 -32.16 -25.22 37.89
CA GLY A 49 -31.07 -25.34 38.87
C GLY A 49 -30.20 -26.59 38.62
N GLY A 50 -28.96 -26.57 39.11
CA GLY A 50 -28.20 -27.79 39.43
C GLY A 50 -27.72 -28.71 38.30
N GLY A 51 -26.56 -28.40 37.73
CA GLY A 51 -25.37 -29.25 37.82
C GLY A 51 -25.28 -30.63 37.13
N SER A 52 -24.02 -31.11 37.06
CA SER A 52 -23.56 -32.42 36.60
C SER A 52 -23.67 -32.70 35.09
N GLY A 53 -22.52 -32.97 34.47
CA GLY A 53 -22.45 -33.37 33.07
C GLY A 53 -22.87 -34.82 32.82
N LYS A 54 -23.19 -35.12 31.56
CA LYS A 54 -23.24 -36.46 30.96
C LYS A 54 -22.79 -36.38 29.51
N THR A 55 -22.16 -37.46 29.06
CA THR A 55 -21.49 -37.63 27.77
C THR A 55 -22.43 -38.07 26.66
N LEU A 56 -22.16 -37.61 25.43
CA LEU A 56 -22.46 -38.25 24.13
C LEU A 56 -23.92 -38.58 23.77
N SER A 57 -24.41 -37.96 22.71
CA SER A 57 -25.02 -38.68 21.57
C SER A 57 -24.87 -37.88 20.28
N MET A 58 -24.65 -38.60 19.18
CA MET A 58 -24.75 -38.09 17.81
C MET A 58 -26.21 -37.85 17.41
N GLU A 59 -26.36 -37.22 16.23
CA GLU A 59 -27.56 -37.27 15.37
C GLU A 59 -28.73 -36.33 15.75
N ASN A 60 -28.71 -35.12 15.16
CA ASN A 60 -29.84 -34.57 14.39
C ASN A 60 -29.44 -33.26 13.68
N ILE A 61 -28.99 -33.37 12.43
CA ILE A 61 -28.85 -32.23 11.52
C ILE A 61 -30.17 -32.08 10.77
N GLN A 62 -31.00 -31.12 11.19
CA GLN A 62 -32.03 -30.53 10.33
C GLN A 62 -32.51 -29.19 10.91
N SER A 63 -32.77 -28.24 10.01
CA SER A 63 -33.34 -26.90 10.25
C SER A 63 -32.57 -25.92 11.16
N LEU A 64 -31.69 -25.11 10.56
CA LEU A 64 -31.46 -23.73 11.01
C LEU A 64 -31.15 -22.75 9.85
N ASN A 65 -32.00 -22.77 8.83
CA ASN A 65 -31.95 -21.86 7.66
C ASN A 65 -33.00 -20.72 7.73
N ALA A 66 -33.42 -20.34 8.94
CA ALA A 66 -34.49 -19.37 9.19
C ALA A 66 -34.05 -18.28 10.18
N ALA A 67 -33.16 -17.38 9.75
CA ALA A 67 -32.71 -16.24 10.58
C ALA A 67 -32.33 -14.94 9.82
N TYR A 68 -32.27 -14.92 8.47
CA TYR A 68 -31.82 -13.75 7.70
C TYR A 68 -32.69 -13.45 6.46
N ALA A 69 -34.00 -13.32 6.66
CA ALA A 69 -34.96 -13.01 5.60
C ALA A 69 -35.89 -11.83 5.94
N THR A 70 -35.38 -10.78 6.62
CA THR A 70 -36.14 -9.56 6.94
C THR A 70 -35.28 -8.28 6.95
N SER A 71 -34.99 -7.71 5.77
CA SER A 71 -34.88 -6.24 5.54
C SER A 71 -34.33 -5.95 4.14
N GLY A 72 -35.21 -5.69 3.17
CA GLY A 72 -34.81 -5.07 1.90
C GLY A 72 -34.85 -3.54 2.01
N PRO A 73 -33.90 -2.78 1.43
CA PRO A 73 -34.02 -1.34 1.28
C PRO A 73 -35.03 -0.99 0.18
N MET A 74 -35.99 -0.12 0.48
CA MET A 74 -36.91 0.47 -0.50
C MET A 74 -36.17 1.51 -1.37
N TYR A 75 -36.39 1.49 -2.68
CA TYR A 75 -35.93 2.54 -3.59
C TYR A 75 -36.94 3.70 -3.65
N LEU A 76 -36.44 4.92 -3.44
CA LEU A 76 -37.02 6.26 -3.64
C LEU A 76 -35.82 7.23 -3.55
N SER A 77 -35.60 8.25 -4.38
CA SER A 77 -36.48 8.97 -5.32
C SER A 77 -35.70 9.59 -6.50
N ASP A 78 -36.43 10.19 -7.45
CA ASP A 78 -35.92 11.02 -8.55
C ASP A 78 -35.50 12.46 -8.16
N HIS A 79 -34.54 13.00 -8.93
CA HIS A 79 -34.30 14.38 -9.43
C HIS A 79 -34.31 15.69 -8.57
N GLU A 80 -33.51 16.67 -9.06
CA GLU A 80 -33.57 18.16 -8.92
C GLU A 80 -32.97 18.92 -7.70
N SER A 81 -31.69 19.33 -7.88
CA SER A 81 -31.18 20.73 -8.02
C SER A 81 -30.99 21.78 -6.87
N VAL A 82 -29.90 22.57 -7.05
CA VAL A 82 -29.55 23.95 -6.55
C VAL A 82 -28.73 24.18 -5.24
N GLY A 83 -27.62 24.97 -5.37
CA GLY A 83 -26.99 25.82 -4.32
C GLY A 83 -25.74 25.26 -3.60
N SER A 84 -24.48 25.54 -4.01
CA SER A 84 -23.60 26.74 -3.89
C SER A 84 -22.89 26.96 -2.52
N ASP A 85 -21.55 26.82 -2.48
CA ASP A 85 -20.56 27.91 -2.15
C ASP A 85 -19.11 27.40 -1.88
N GLN A 86 -18.13 28.30 -2.09
CA GLN A 86 -16.65 28.13 -2.04
C GLN A 86 -16.04 28.60 -0.68
N PRO A 87 -14.69 28.76 -0.44
CA PRO A 87 -13.45 28.61 -1.27
C PRO A 87 -12.35 27.65 -0.69
N LYS A 88 -11.36 27.13 -1.45
CA LYS A 88 -9.98 27.66 -1.80
C LYS A 88 -9.13 28.18 -0.59
N SER A 89 -7.80 28.00 -0.44
CA SER A 89 -6.69 27.45 -1.26
C SER A 89 -5.39 27.21 -0.41
N THR A 90 -4.26 26.81 -1.04
CA THR A 90 -2.84 27.26 -0.76
C THR A 90 -1.70 26.20 -0.54
N MET A 91 -0.94 25.94 -1.62
CA MET A 91 0.54 26.02 -1.83
C MET A 91 1.68 25.46 -0.89
N THR A 92 2.48 24.55 -1.49
CA THR A 92 3.99 24.56 -1.67
C THR A 92 5.06 24.13 -0.63
N LEU A 93 6.20 23.64 -1.18
CA LEU A 93 7.54 23.26 -0.61
C LEU A 93 7.58 22.05 0.36
N GLY A 94 8.66 21.27 0.51
CA GLY A 94 9.98 21.20 -0.17
C GLY A 94 11.07 20.55 0.75
N ARG A 95 12.09 19.86 0.18
CA ARG A 95 13.28 19.21 0.85
C ARG A 95 13.00 17.92 1.69
N SER A 96 13.60 16.74 1.40
CA SER A 96 14.99 16.22 1.65
C SER A 96 15.30 16.04 3.15
N GLU A 97 15.73 14.91 3.73
CA GLU A 97 16.30 13.61 3.28
C GLU A 97 15.87 12.47 4.25
N GLY A 98 16.15 11.15 4.11
CA GLY A 98 16.81 10.35 3.07
C GLY A 98 17.70 9.20 3.65
N ARG A 99 17.37 7.91 3.42
CA ARG A 99 18.27 6.76 3.70
C ARG A 99 17.94 5.52 2.85
N LEU A 100 18.93 4.96 2.16
CA LEU A 100 18.87 3.69 1.43
C LEU A 100 19.17 2.49 2.35
N PRO A 101 18.83 1.25 1.94
CA PRO A 101 19.91 0.38 1.46
C PRO A 101 19.62 -0.43 0.17
N TYR A 102 20.66 -0.53 -0.66
CA TYR A 102 21.05 -1.60 -1.60
C TYR A 102 20.06 -2.72 -2.02
N GLY A 103 19.93 -2.91 -3.35
CA GLY A 103 19.42 -4.15 -3.98
C GLY A 103 19.20 -4.00 -5.50
N VAL A 104 20.05 -4.60 -6.33
CA VAL A 104 20.15 -4.31 -7.80
C VAL A 104 19.47 -5.35 -8.69
N ARG A 105 18.75 -4.89 -9.74
CA ARG A 105 18.74 -5.39 -11.16
C ARG A 105 17.75 -4.51 -11.98
N MET A 106 18.23 -3.59 -12.83
CA MET A 106 18.70 -3.75 -14.22
C MET A 106 17.63 -4.08 -15.27
N THR A 107 17.35 -3.08 -16.13
CA THR A 107 16.97 -3.25 -17.55
C THR A 107 17.66 -2.16 -18.37
N ALA A 108 18.30 -2.52 -19.47
CA ALA A 108 19.07 -1.62 -20.33
C ALA A 108 18.51 -1.57 -21.76
N MET A 109 18.65 -0.40 -22.42
CA MET A 109 18.69 -0.15 -23.88
C MET A 109 19.53 1.13 -24.01
N GLY A 110 20.69 1.16 -24.69
CA GLY A 110 20.85 1.30 -26.15
C GLY A 110 20.99 2.80 -26.51
N SER A 111 21.93 3.30 -27.34
CA SER A 111 22.99 2.66 -28.15
C SER A 111 24.00 3.73 -28.65
N SER A 112 25.23 3.31 -29.03
CA SER A 112 26.35 4.11 -29.58
C SER A 112 26.18 4.48 -31.08
N PRO A 113 27.19 4.93 -31.88
CA PRO A 113 28.53 5.50 -31.58
C PRO A 113 28.92 6.75 -32.45
N ASN A 114 30.08 7.42 -32.18
CA ASN A 114 31.12 7.59 -33.22
C ASN A 114 32.53 7.97 -32.68
N ILE A 115 33.53 7.57 -33.45
CA ILE A 115 34.99 7.48 -33.31
C ILE A 115 35.72 8.84 -33.35
N THR A 116 36.84 9.03 -32.62
CA THR A 116 38.21 9.28 -33.19
C THR A 116 39.32 9.47 -32.12
N VAL A 117 40.25 8.51 -32.13
CA VAL A 117 41.71 8.54 -31.85
C VAL A 117 42.35 9.75 -31.12
N THR A 118 43.08 9.44 -30.03
CA THR A 118 44.27 10.21 -29.59
C THR A 118 45.46 9.27 -29.36
N SER A 119 46.56 9.48 -30.10
CA SER A 119 47.85 8.80 -29.90
C SER A 119 48.84 9.70 -29.12
N GLY A 120 49.95 9.10 -28.65
CA GLY A 120 50.87 9.70 -27.67
C GLY A 120 51.80 10.82 -28.16
N PRO A 121 52.68 11.34 -27.26
CA PRO A 121 53.37 12.60 -27.45
C PRO A 121 54.71 12.52 -28.20
N GLY A 122 54.90 13.41 -29.16
CA GLY A 122 56.16 13.71 -29.85
C GLY A 122 55.95 14.82 -30.88
N GLY A 123 56.63 15.96 -30.73
CA GLY A 123 56.42 17.16 -31.58
C GLY A 123 57.15 17.10 -32.94
N PRO A 124 57.29 18.24 -33.68
CA PRO A 124 56.96 19.63 -33.29
C PRO A 124 56.17 20.48 -34.33
N ALA A 125 55.69 21.65 -33.90
CA ALA A 125 55.18 22.80 -34.69
C ALA A 125 53.90 22.55 -35.54
N HIS A 126 52.95 23.48 -35.71
CA HIS A 126 52.92 24.94 -35.51
C HIS A 126 51.47 25.40 -35.21
N SER A 127 51.27 26.44 -34.38
CA SER A 127 50.08 27.33 -34.28
C SER A 127 48.65 26.73 -34.17
N GLY A 128 47.79 27.11 -33.21
CA GLY A 128 47.94 28.11 -32.15
C GLY A 128 46.61 28.41 -31.42
N VAL A 129 46.69 29.33 -30.44
CA VAL A 129 45.62 30.05 -29.71
C VAL A 129 44.51 29.23 -29.00
N ALA A 130 44.74 28.97 -27.71
CA ALA A 130 43.66 28.83 -26.73
C ALA A 130 43.06 30.21 -26.40
N SER A 131 41.75 30.29 -26.16
CA SER A 131 41.08 31.50 -25.68
C SER A 131 41.03 31.52 -24.15
N ASP A 132 41.69 32.49 -23.53
CA ASP A 132 41.53 32.78 -22.11
C ASP A 132 40.16 33.40 -21.82
N THR A 133 39.61 33.05 -20.66
CA THR A 133 38.35 33.62 -20.15
C THR A 133 38.67 34.79 -19.23
N ILE A 134 38.27 36.01 -19.60
CA ILE A 134 38.38 37.19 -18.72
C ILE A 134 36.99 37.63 -18.26
N ALA A 135 36.80 37.66 -16.94
CA ALA A 135 35.64 38.25 -16.29
C ALA A 135 35.76 39.78 -16.30
N PHE A 136 34.67 40.48 -16.62
CA PHE A 136 34.60 41.94 -16.56
C PHE A 136 34.45 42.40 -15.10
N GLY A 137 35.55 42.88 -14.53
CA GLY A 137 35.54 43.71 -13.32
C GLY A 137 35.31 45.18 -13.67
N ASP A 138 34.33 45.79 -13.01
CA ASP A 138 33.95 47.20 -13.18
C ASP A 138 34.93 48.13 -12.45
N HIS A 139 35.89 48.75 -13.17
CA HIS A 139 36.67 49.88 -12.66
C HIS A 139 37.01 50.93 -13.72
N HIS A 140 36.72 52.17 -13.33
CA HIS A 140 36.91 53.46 -13.98
C HIS A 140 38.39 53.88 -14.04
N LEU A 141 38.94 54.26 -15.20
CA LEU A 141 40.08 55.18 -15.34
C LEU A 141 40.14 55.77 -16.79
N PRO A 142 40.80 56.93 -17.01
CA PRO A 142 40.55 57.77 -18.19
C PRO A 142 41.35 57.41 -19.44
N ALA A 143 40.81 57.78 -20.60
CA ALA A 143 41.43 57.56 -21.91
C ALA A 143 42.68 58.43 -22.13
N VAL A 144 43.79 57.80 -22.55
CA VAL A 144 45.00 58.48 -23.01
C VAL A 144 45.25 58.17 -24.49
N SER A 145 45.54 59.24 -25.24
CA SER A 145 45.73 59.31 -26.68
C SER A 145 46.73 58.31 -27.28
N MET A 146 46.31 57.57 -28.31
CA MET A 146 47.19 57.04 -29.38
C MET A 146 46.43 57.00 -30.72
N ALA A 147 46.58 58.03 -31.55
CA ALA A 147 45.85 58.15 -32.83
C ALA A 147 46.62 58.90 -33.94
N SER A 148 47.86 58.50 -34.23
CA SER A 148 48.59 58.83 -35.45
C SER A 148 49.51 57.63 -35.73
N THR A 149 49.48 56.94 -36.88
CA THR A 149 49.94 57.43 -38.20
C THR A 149 49.29 56.71 -39.41
N VAL A 150 48.09 56.12 -39.26
CA VAL A 150 47.45 55.32 -40.34
C VAL A 150 46.83 56.22 -41.44
N PRO A 151 47.12 55.99 -42.74
CA PRO A 151 46.56 56.78 -43.86
C PRO A 151 45.02 56.78 -43.91
N HIS A 152 44.43 57.88 -44.35
CA HIS A 152 42.97 58.08 -44.32
C HIS A 152 42.19 56.98 -45.06
N SER A 153 42.61 56.59 -46.27
CA SER A 153 41.98 55.51 -47.04
C SER A 153 42.04 54.16 -46.34
N LEU A 154 43.12 53.90 -45.58
CA LEU A 154 43.32 52.67 -44.82
C LEU A 154 42.48 52.66 -43.52
N ARG A 155 42.33 53.83 -42.87
CA ARG A 155 41.34 54.03 -41.80
C ARG A 155 39.92 53.82 -42.30
N GLN A 156 39.53 54.44 -43.42
CA GLN A 156 38.19 54.33 -43.98
C GLN A 156 37.87 52.90 -44.40
N ALA A 157 38.80 52.19 -45.06
CA ALA A 157 38.64 50.77 -45.37
C ALA A 157 38.48 49.93 -44.10
N ARG A 158 39.33 50.15 -43.08
CA ARG A 158 39.23 49.46 -41.78
C ARG A 158 37.90 49.73 -41.09
N ASP A 159 37.45 50.98 -41.05
CA ASP A 159 36.25 51.40 -40.34
C ASP A 159 34.98 50.90 -41.07
N ASN A 160 35.00 50.82 -42.41
CA ASN A 160 33.98 50.11 -43.20
C ASN A 160 33.97 48.60 -42.89
N THR A 161 35.13 47.92 -42.89
CA THR A 161 35.21 46.50 -42.53
C THR A 161 34.76 46.25 -41.08
N ILE A 162 35.05 47.15 -40.14
CA ILE A 162 34.53 47.08 -38.77
C ILE A 162 33.00 47.21 -38.77
N MET A 163 32.43 48.09 -39.59
CA MET A 163 30.97 48.27 -39.72
C MET A 163 30.28 47.03 -40.33
N ASP A 164 30.89 46.43 -41.36
CA ASP A 164 30.43 45.18 -41.97
C ASP A 164 30.50 44.01 -40.96
N LEU A 165 31.61 43.88 -40.22
CA LEU A 165 31.77 42.88 -39.16
C LEU A 165 30.80 43.11 -37.98
N GLN A 166 30.52 44.36 -37.60
CA GLN A 166 29.48 44.68 -36.61
C GLN A 166 28.08 44.32 -37.12
N THR A 167 27.83 44.44 -38.42
CA THR A 167 26.56 44.08 -39.05
C THR A 167 26.41 42.56 -39.12
N GLN A 168 27.46 41.84 -39.54
CA GLN A 168 27.51 40.37 -39.51
C GLN A 168 27.38 39.82 -38.09
N LEU A 169 28.03 40.43 -37.09
CA LEU A 169 27.91 40.02 -35.69
C LEU A 169 26.48 40.21 -35.17
N LYS A 170 25.83 41.34 -35.48
CA LYS A 170 24.41 41.55 -35.15
C LYS A 170 23.50 40.52 -35.83
N GLU A 171 23.77 40.20 -37.09
CA GLU A 171 22.99 39.23 -37.86
C GLU A 171 23.18 37.80 -37.34
N VAL A 172 24.40 37.39 -37.02
CA VAL A 172 24.69 36.09 -36.39
C VAL A 172 24.07 36.00 -34.98
N LEU A 173 24.09 37.07 -34.19
CA LEU A 173 23.39 37.11 -32.90
C LEU A 173 21.87 36.98 -33.07
N ARG A 174 21.28 37.67 -34.07
CA ARG A 174 19.85 37.59 -34.43
C ARG A 174 19.46 36.19 -34.91
N GLU A 175 20.29 35.56 -35.74
CA GLU A 175 20.10 34.19 -36.22
C GLU A 175 20.24 33.17 -35.07
N ASN A 176 21.25 33.34 -34.21
CA ASN A 176 21.45 32.48 -33.03
C ASN A 176 20.26 32.55 -32.06
N GLU A 177 19.67 33.74 -31.89
CA GLU A 177 18.46 33.98 -31.11
C GLU A 177 17.21 33.35 -31.75
N LEU A 178 17.10 33.37 -33.09
CA LEU A 178 16.04 32.64 -33.80
C LEU A 178 16.20 31.12 -33.71
N LEU A 179 17.43 30.61 -33.82
CA LEU A 179 17.72 29.18 -33.69
C LEU A 179 17.43 28.67 -32.28
N ARG A 180 17.69 29.47 -31.22
CA ARG A 180 17.24 29.14 -29.85
C ARG A 180 15.72 29.01 -29.78
N LYS A 181 14.98 29.96 -30.35
CA LYS A 181 13.50 29.96 -30.37
C LYS A 181 12.94 28.78 -31.18
N ASP A 182 13.55 28.42 -32.30
CA ASP A 182 13.12 27.26 -33.10
C ASP A 182 13.43 25.93 -32.39
N VAL A 183 14.54 25.83 -31.64
CA VAL A 183 14.82 24.70 -30.74
C VAL A 183 13.78 24.61 -29.62
N GLU A 184 13.45 25.70 -28.95
CA GLU A 184 12.43 25.75 -27.89
C GLU A 184 11.01 25.40 -28.41
N VAL A 185 10.67 25.85 -29.63
CA VAL A 185 9.42 25.47 -30.32
C VAL A 185 9.42 23.99 -30.71
N LYS A 186 10.57 23.41 -31.09
CA LYS A 186 10.69 21.97 -31.38
C LYS A 186 10.64 21.13 -30.10
N GLU A 187 11.26 21.58 -29.03
CA GLU A 187 11.25 20.92 -27.72
C GLU A 187 9.85 20.92 -27.09
N SER A 188 9.14 22.06 -27.12
CA SER A 188 7.74 22.14 -26.67
C SER A 188 6.80 21.29 -27.52
N LYS A 189 6.96 21.25 -28.86
CA LYS A 189 6.21 20.34 -29.75
C LYS A 189 6.53 18.86 -29.47
N LEU A 190 7.79 18.51 -29.25
CA LEU A 190 8.21 17.15 -28.90
C LEU A 190 7.64 16.74 -27.53
N SER A 191 7.73 17.61 -26.53
CA SER A 191 7.17 17.41 -25.19
C SER A 191 5.65 17.23 -25.23
N SER A 192 4.94 18.05 -26.02
CA SER A 192 3.49 17.91 -26.23
C SER A 192 3.11 16.60 -26.95
N SER A 193 3.84 16.22 -28.00
CA SER A 193 3.66 14.95 -28.71
C SER A 193 3.92 13.74 -27.80
N MET A 194 5.02 13.79 -27.04
CA MET A 194 5.38 12.75 -26.07
C MET A 194 4.36 12.66 -24.92
N ASN A 195 3.79 13.79 -24.49
CA ASN A 195 2.72 13.82 -23.50
C ASN A 195 1.42 13.27 -24.07
N SER A 196 1.06 13.58 -25.32
CA SER A 196 -0.10 12.98 -26.02
C SER A 196 0.03 11.46 -26.18
N ILE A 197 1.22 10.95 -26.51
CA ILE A 197 1.51 9.50 -26.50
C ILE A 197 1.41 8.92 -25.09
N LYS A 198 1.81 9.68 -24.06
CA LYS A 198 1.72 9.26 -22.66
C LYS A 198 0.29 9.24 -22.12
N THR A 199 -0.57 10.17 -22.52
CA THR A 199 -1.95 10.28 -22.03
C THR A 199 -2.94 9.45 -22.83
N PHE A 200 -2.84 9.45 -24.17
CA PHE A 200 -3.83 8.82 -25.06
C PHE A 200 -3.43 7.43 -25.56
N TRP A 201 -2.13 7.15 -25.71
CA TRP A 201 -1.67 5.86 -26.27
C TRP A 201 -1.12 4.90 -25.21
N SER A 202 -0.53 5.40 -24.12
CA SER A 202 0.09 4.54 -23.12
C SER A 202 -0.90 3.73 -22.26
N PRO A 203 -2.09 4.24 -21.85
CA PRO A 203 -3.08 3.41 -21.16
C PRO A 203 -3.62 2.31 -22.09
N GLU A 204 -3.87 2.65 -23.35
CA GLU A 204 -4.40 1.77 -24.41
C GLU A 204 -3.40 0.67 -24.75
N LEU A 205 -2.12 1.01 -24.97
CA LEU A 205 -1.04 0.02 -25.15
C LEU A 205 -0.81 -0.86 -23.90
N LYS A 206 -1.08 -0.33 -22.69
CA LYS A 206 -0.99 -1.09 -21.43
C LYS A 206 -2.17 -2.07 -21.29
N LYS A 207 -3.40 -1.64 -21.60
CA LYS A 207 -4.61 -2.48 -21.69
C LYS A 207 -4.42 -3.59 -22.72
N GLU A 208 -3.99 -3.23 -23.92
CA GLU A 208 -3.73 -4.13 -25.04
C GLU A 208 -2.64 -5.18 -24.73
N ARG A 209 -1.56 -4.78 -24.02
CA ARG A 209 -0.54 -5.72 -23.54
C ARG A 209 -1.06 -6.64 -22.42
N ALA A 210 -1.94 -6.15 -21.55
CA ALA A 210 -2.57 -6.97 -20.52
C ALA A 210 -3.52 -8.00 -21.16
N LEU A 211 -4.37 -7.59 -22.10
CA LEU A 211 -5.26 -8.48 -22.86
C LEU A 211 -4.48 -9.61 -23.56
N ARG A 212 -3.39 -9.30 -24.27
CA ARG A 212 -2.53 -10.35 -24.87
C ARG A 212 -1.92 -11.30 -23.83
N LYS A 213 -1.58 -10.82 -22.64
CA LYS A 213 -1.06 -11.66 -21.55
C LYS A 213 -2.15 -12.59 -21.00
N ASP A 214 -3.38 -12.09 -20.87
CA ASP A 214 -4.52 -12.86 -20.40
C ASP A 214 -4.98 -13.88 -21.46
N GLU A 215 -4.91 -13.55 -22.75
CA GLU A 215 -5.11 -14.49 -23.86
C GLU A 215 -4.08 -15.61 -23.86
N VAL A 216 -2.78 -15.29 -23.73
CA VAL A 216 -1.72 -16.30 -23.61
C VAL A 216 -1.93 -17.19 -22.37
N SER A 217 -2.39 -16.62 -21.26
CA SER A 217 -2.72 -17.39 -20.04
C SER A 217 -3.92 -18.31 -20.27
N LYS A 218 -4.98 -17.83 -20.93
CA LYS A 218 -6.14 -18.66 -21.33
C LYS A 218 -5.71 -19.80 -22.27
N ILE A 219 -4.92 -19.51 -23.31
CA ILE A 219 -4.39 -20.52 -24.24
C ILE A 219 -3.57 -21.58 -23.50
N THR A 220 -2.78 -21.19 -22.50
CA THR A 220 -2.01 -22.13 -21.67
C THR A 220 -2.92 -23.04 -20.83
N ILE A 221 -3.95 -22.48 -20.19
CA ILE A 221 -4.95 -23.25 -19.43
C ILE A 221 -5.70 -24.23 -20.35
N TRP A 222 -6.13 -23.78 -21.54
CA TRP A 222 -6.83 -24.63 -22.51
C TRP A 222 -5.95 -25.76 -23.05
N LYS A 223 -4.67 -25.51 -23.30
CA LYS A 223 -3.70 -26.55 -23.66
C LYS A 223 -3.52 -27.59 -22.56
N GLU A 224 -3.46 -27.15 -21.30
CA GLU A 224 -3.32 -28.04 -20.15
C GLU A 224 -4.58 -28.88 -19.91
N GLN A 225 -5.77 -28.27 -20.02
CA GLN A 225 -7.04 -28.99 -19.98
C GLN A 225 -7.15 -30.03 -21.10
N PHE A 226 -6.71 -29.70 -22.32
CA PHE A 226 -6.66 -30.66 -23.43
C PHE A 226 -5.65 -31.80 -23.17
N ARG A 227 -4.49 -31.50 -22.56
CA ARG A 227 -3.49 -32.52 -22.16
C ARG A 227 -4.08 -33.49 -21.13
N VAL A 228 -4.71 -32.98 -20.07
CA VAL A 228 -5.35 -33.80 -19.03
C VAL A 228 -6.46 -34.68 -19.64
N MET A 229 -7.35 -34.11 -20.46
CA MET A 229 -8.40 -34.86 -21.14
C MET A 229 -7.84 -35.96 -22.07
N GLN A 230 -6.70 -35.72 -22.72
CA GLN A 230 -6.01 -36.73 -23.53
C GLN A 230 -5.44 -37.86 -22.65
N GLU A 231 -4.84 -37.53 -21.50
CA GLU A 231 -4.29 -38.50 -20.54
C GLU A 231 -5.41 -39.35 -19.89
N GLU A 232 -6.54 -38.73 -19.53
CA GLU A 232 -7.75 -39.43 -19.07
C GLU A 232 -8.30 -40.38 -20.14
N GLY A 233 -8.33 -39.95 -21.40
CA GLY A 233 -8.73 -40.78 -22.54
C GLY A 233 -7.81 -42.00 -22.74
N GLN A 234 -6.49 -41.82 -22.63
CA GLN A 234 -5.53 -42.92 -22.68
C GLN A 234 -5.68 -43.87 -21.49
N HIS A 235 -5.86 -43.34 -20.29
CA HIS A 235 -6.09 -44.14 -19.08
C HIS A 235 -7.37 -44.99 -19.18
N LEU A 236 -8.46 -44.40 -19.69
CA LEU A 236 -9.71 -45.12 -19.95
C LEU A 236 -9.52 -46.22 -21.01
N GLN A 237 -8.79 -45.94 -22.09
CA GLN A 237 -8.47 -46.93 -23.12
C GLN A 237 -7.65 -48.11 -22.55
N MET A 238 -6.65 -47.84 -21.71
CA MET A 238 -5.89 -48.88 -21.00
C MET A 238 -6.75 -49.68 -20.02
N THR A 239 -7.67 -49.02 -19.31
CA THR A 239 -8.60 -49.67 -18.38
C THR A 239 -9.55 -50.61 -19.13
N ILE A 240 -10.09 -50.18 -20.27
CA ILE A 240 -10.93 -51.00 -21.14
C ILE A 240 -10.14 -52.22 -21.67
N GLN A 241 -8.89 -52.02 -22.10
CA GLN A 241 -8.03 -53.11 -22.56
C GLN A 241 -7.78 -54.15 -21.45
N ALA A 242 -7.43 -53.71 -20.23
CA ALA A 242 -7.22 -54.61 -19.10
C ALA A 242 -8.48 -55.42 -18.75
N LEU A 243 -9.66 -54.78 -18.77
CA LEU A 243 -10.94 -55.47 -18.55
C LEU A 243 -11.28 -56.45 -19.68
N GLN A 244 -10.92 -56.14 -20.93
CA GLN A 244 -11.09 -57.06 -22.07
C GLN A 244 -10.14 -58.27 -21.98
N ASP A 245 -8.91 -58.08 -21.53
CA ASP A 245 -7.94 -59.17 -21.31
C ASP A 245 -8.35 -60.07 -20.13
N GLU A 246 -8.79 -59.50 -19.01
CA GLU A 246 -9.35 -60.26 -17.87
C GLU A 246 -10.57 -61.10 -18.30
N LEU A 247 -11.48 -60.51 -19.08
CA LEU A 247 -12.67 -61.21 -19.58
C LEU A 247 -12.30 -62.27 -20.65
N ARG A 248 -11.15 -62.14 -21.34
CA ARG A 248 -10.59 -63.22 -22.18
C ARG A 248 -10.04 -64.36 -21.31
N ILE A 249 -9.23 -64.04 -20.30
CA ILE A 249 -8.66 -65.00 -19.34
C ILE A 249 -9.78 -65.82 -18.68
N GLN A 250 -10.86 -65.18 -18.25
CA GLN A 250 -12.03 -65.88 -17.67
C GLN A 250 -12.73 -66.81 -18.67
N ARG A 251 -12.83 -66.45 -19.95
CA ARG A 251 -13.37 -67.35 -21.00
C ARG A 251 -12.46 -68.55 -21.25
N ASP A 252 -11.14 -68.37 -21.20
CA ASP A 252 -10.16 -69.43 -21.44
C ASP A 252 -10.14 -70.41 -20.25
N LEU A 253 -10.16 -69.91 -19.01
CA LEU A 253 -10.33 -70.72 -17.79
C LEU A 253 -11.65 -71.52 -17.79
N ASN A 254 -12.76 -70.89 -18.19
CA ASN A 254 -14.07 -71.54 -18.22
C ASN A 254 -14.15 -72.62 -19.33
N GLN A 255 -13.43 -72.44 -20.45
CA GLN A 255 -13.26 -73.51 -21.45
C GLN A 255 -12.44 -74.68 -20.89
N LEU A 256 -11.38 -74.42 -20.11
CA LEU A 256 -10.56 -75.47 -19.50
C LEU A 256 -11.37 -76.35 -18.53
N PHE A 257 -12.15 -75.73 -17.63
CA PHE A 257 -13.06 -76.45 -16.73
C PHE A 257 -14.12 -77.29 -17.48
N GLN A 258 -14.60 -76.82 -18.63
CA GLN A 258 -15.53 -77.58 -19.47
C GLN A 258 -14.85 -78.71 -20.26
N GLN A 259 -13.57 -78.59 -20.62
CA GLN A 259 -12.80 -79.67 -21.24
C GLN A 259 -12.51 -80.81 -20.26
N ASP A 260 -12.13 -80.50 -19.02
CA ASP A 260 -11.98 -81.51 -17.95
C ASP A 260 -13.30 -82.26 -17.68
N SER A 261 -14.44 -81.57 -17.84
CA SER A 261 -15.78 -82.17 -17.69
C SER A 261 -16.18 -83.10 -18.84
N CYS A 262 -15.51 -83.04 -20.00
CA CYS A 262 -15.93 -83.73 -21.24
C CYS A 262 -15.09 -84.98 -21.58
N SER A 263 -14.07 -85.28 -20.78
CA SER A 263 -13.09 -86.37 -21.04
C SER A 263 -13.42 -87.71 -20.36
N ARG A 264 -14.55 -87.82 -19.63
CA ARG A 264 -15.04 -89.06 -19.03
C ARG A 264 -16.50 -89.35 -19.38
N PRO A 265 -16.82 -90.51 -19.99
CA PRO A 265 -18.21 -90.92 -20.16
C PRO A 265 -18.82 -91.35 -18.83
N SER A 266 -19.99 -90.79 -18.53
CA SER A 266 -21.02 -91.22 -17.58
C SER A 266 -20.75 -92.47 -16.73
N GLN A 267 -20.36 -92.26 -15.47
CA GLN A 267 -20.54 -93.27 -14.42
C GLN A 267 -21.16 -92.62 -13.16
N PRO A 268 -22.41 -92.96 -12.80
CA PRO A 268 -23.09 -92.33 -11.68
C PRO A 268 -22.78 -93.06 -10.37
N LEU A 269 -21.81 -92.56 -9.60
CA LEU A 269 -21.64 -92.83 -8.18
C LEU A 269 -20.68 -91.78 -7.58
N ALA A 270 -20.85 -91.53 -6.29
CA ALA A 270 -20.16 -90.50 -5.52
C ALA A 270 -18.66 -90.36 -5.84
N SER A 271 -18.16 -89.12 -5.90
CA SER A 271 -16.78 -88.84 -5.51
C SER A 271 -16.53 -89.51 -4.17
N GLU A 272 -15.56 -90.42 -4.10
CA GLU A 272 -15.34 -91.20 -2.89
C GLU A 272 -15.16 -90.27 -1.68
N LEU A 273 -16.03 -90.46 -0.69
CA LEU A 273 -15.91 -89.86 0.64
C LEU A 273 -14.76 -90.53 1.41
N THR A 274 -13.57 -90.59 0.81
CA THR A 274 -12.34 -90.95 1.51
C THR A 274 -12.01 -89.83 2.50
N GLU A 275 -11.72 -90.21 3.74
CA GLU A 275 -11.40 -89.29 4.84
C GLU A 275 -10.30 -88.30 4.45
N GLU A 276 -9.31 -88.75 3.67
CA GLU A 276 -8.22 -87.94 3.13
C GLU A 276 -8.66 -86.81 2.18
N ASN A 277 -9.73 -87.01 1.39
CA ASN A 277 -10.28 -85.97 0.51
C ASN A 277 -10.97 -84.86 1.32
N PHE A 278 -11.72 -85.22 2.36
CA PHE A 278 -12.24 -84.24 3.31
C PHE A 278 -11.10 -83.52 4.04
N GLN A 279 -10.07 -84.25 4.48
CA GLN A 279 -8.93 -83.66 5.16
C GLN A 279 -8.20 -82.62 4.29
N ARG A 280 -8.04 -82.89 2.97
CA ARG A 280 -7.51 -81.91 2.00
C ARG A 280 -8.44 -80.72 1.82
N LEU A 281 -9.74 -80.94 1.62
CA LEU A 281 -10.71 -79.86 1.41
C LEU A 281 -10.83 -78.96 2.65
N TYR A 282 -10.80 -79.52 3.85
CA TYR A 282 -10.73 -78.77 5.11
C TYR A 282 -9.43 -77.98 5.23
N SER A 283 -8.28 -78.59 4.90
CA SER A 283 -6.98 -77.91 4.93
C SER A 283 -6.91 -76.76 3.92
N GLU A 284 -7.50 -76.92 2.75
CA GLU A 284 -7.59 -75.88 1.72
C GLU A 284 -8.56 -74.77 2.13
N HIS A 285 -9.73 -75.10 2.67
CA HIS A 285 -10.65 -74.11 3.22
C HIS A 285 -10.02 -73.33 4.39
N GLU A 286 -9.23 -73.98 5.25
CA GLU A 286 -8.48 -73.31 6.32
C GLU A 286 -7.37 -72.41 5.76
N ARG A 287 -6.69 -72.83 4.68
CA ARG A 287 -5.71 -72.00 3.95
C ARG A 287 -6.37 -70.77 3.33
N GLN A 288 -7.49 -70.95 2.64
CA GLN A 288 -8.28 -69.87 2.04
C GLN A 288 -8.82 -68.91 3.10
N ALA A 289 -9.28 -69.41 4.26
CA ALA A 289 -9.72 -68.57 5.38
C ALA A 289 -8.58 -67.70 5.94
N LYS A 290 -7.35 -68.25 6.05
CA LYS A 290 -6.16 -67.49 6.47
C LYS A 290 -5.74 -66.45 5.42
N GLU A 291 -5.81 -66.79 4.15
CA GLU A 291 -5.53 -65.89 3.02
C GLU A 291 -6.53 -64.74 2.96
N LEU A 292 -7.84 -65.03 3.04
CA LEU A 292 -8.91 -64.03 3.13
C LEU A 292 -8.77 -63.12 4.35
N PHE A 293 -8.35 -63.65 5.51
CA PHE A 293 -8.09 -62.85 6.71
C PHE A 293 -6.92 -61.87 6.50
N LEU A 294 -5.81 -62.32 5.90
CA LEU A 294 -4.67 -61.47 5.56
C LEU A 294 -5.03 -60.40 4.52
N LEU A 295 -5.80 -60.76 3.49
CA LEU A 295 -6.27 -59.82 2.47
C LEU A 295 -7.21 -58.76 3.05
N ARG A 296 -8.17 -59.14 3.91
CA ARG A 296 -9.03 -58.18 4.62
C ARG A 296 -8.21 -57.21 5.48
N LYS A 297 -7.26 -57.72 6.26
CA LYS A 297 -6.38 -56.88 7.09
C LYS A 297 -5.51 -55.94 6.25
N THR A 298 -5.05 -56.38 5.07
CA THR A 298 -4.29 -55.53 4.13
C THR A 298 -5.18 -54.45 3.52
N LEU A 299 -6.45 -54.77 3.23
CA LEU A 299 -7.44 -53.82 2.73
C LEU A 299 -7.79 -52.77 3.79
N GLU A 300 -8.05 -53.17 5.04
CA GLU A 300 -8.24 -52.26 6.20
C GLU A 300 -7.05 -51.30 6.38
N GLU A 301 -5.80 -51.79 6.22
CA GLU A 301 -4.62 -50.93 6.27
C GLU A 301 -4.55 -49.94 5.10
N MET A 302 -4.92 -50.37 3.89
CA MET A 302 -4.98 -49.49 2.71
C MET A 302 -6.07 -48.42 2.84
N GLU A 303 -7.24 -48.76 3.38
CA GLU A 303 -8.31 -47.80 3.69
C GLU A 303 -7.82 -46.75 4.69
N LEU A 304 -7.16 -47.16 5.78
CA LEU A 304 -6.57 -46.25 6.77
C LEU A 304 -5.50 -45.32 6.16
N ARG A 305 -4.68 -45.85 5.23
CA ARG A 305 -3.69 -45.05 4.48
C ARG A 305 -4.37 -44.04 3.56
N ILE A 306 -5.42 -44.44 2.85
CA ILE A 306 -6.22 -43.56 1.97
C ILE A 306 -6.86 -42.43 2.79
N ASP A 307 -7.47 -42.72 3.93
CA ASP A 307 -8.10 -41.70 4.77
C ASP A 307 -7.08 -40.75 5.41
N THR A 308 -5.90 -41.26 5.79
CA THR A 308 -4.77 -40.43 6.23
C THR A 308 -4.29 -39.49 5.11
N GLN A 309 -4.23 -39.98 3.86
CA GLN A 309 -3.89 -39.16 2.70
C GLN A 309 -4.97 -38.12 2.39
N LYS A 310 -6.26 -38.47 2.44
CA LYS A 310 -7.39 -37.53 2.30
C LYS A 310 -7.33 -36.43 3.35
N GLN A 311 -7.10 -36.77 4.62
CA GLN A 311 -6.95 -35.77 5.68
C GLN A 311 -5.74 -34.85 5.45
N THR A 312 -4.64 -35.39 4.94
CA THR A 312 -3.44 -34.61 4.59
C THR A 312 -3.69 -33.68 3.40
N LEU A 313 -4.47 -34.11 2.40
CA LEU A 313 -4.88 -33.27 1.27
C LEU A 313 -5.84 -32.17 1.72
N GLY A 314 -6.89 -32.47 2.49
CA GLY A 314 -7.80 -31.46 3.03
C GLY A 314 -7.09 -30.38 3.85
N ALA A 315 -6.12 -30.76 4.69
CA ALA A 315 -5.29 -29.80 5.43
C ALA A 315 -4.39 -28.93 4.51
N ARG A 316 -3.97 -29.45 3.35
CA ARG A 316 -3.25 -28.67 2.33
C ARG A 316 -4.20 -27.73 1.58
N ASP A 317 -5.40 -28.18 1.24
CA ASP A 317 -6.42 -27.38 0.55
C ASP A 317 -6.89 -26.21 1.43
N GLU A 318 -7.08 -26.43 2.74
CA GLU A 318 -7.32 -25.36 3.71
C GLU A 318 -6.15 -24.36 3.80
N SER A 319 -4.91 -24.85 3.75
CA SER A 319 -3.71 -23.99 3.74
C SER A 319 -3.59 -23.17 2.46
N ILE A 320 -3.89 -23.77 1.31
CA ILE A 320 -3.95 -23.09 0.00
C ILE A 320 -5.07 -22.06 0.01
N LYS A 321 -6.27 -22.40 0.51
CA LYS A 321 -7.39 -21.47 0.66
C LYS A 321 -7.00 -20.27 1.53
N LYS A 322 -6.40 -20.48 2.70
CA LYS A 322 -5.88 -19.40 3.57
C LYS A 322 -4.79 -18.56 2.88
N LEU A 323 -3.90 -19.18 2.09
CA LEU A 323 -2.89 -18.45 1.30
C LEU A 323 -3.53 -17.59 0.20
N LEU A 324 -4.58 -18.08 -0.46
CA LEU A 324 -5.35 -17.34 -1.45
C LEU A 324 -6.15 -16.19 -0.81
N GLU A 325 -6.80 -16.42 0.32
CA GLU A 325 -7.47 -15.39 1.13
C GLU A 325 -6.47 -14.33 1.62
N MET A 326 -5.26 -14.72 2.05
CA MET A 326 -4.17 -13.80 2.37
C MET A 326 -3.64 -13.03 1.15
N LEU A 327 -3.62 -13.64 -0.03
CA LEU A 327 -3.23 -12.99 -1.29
C LEU A 327 -4.32 -12.03 -1.81
N GLN A 328 -5.59 -12.31 -1.54
CA GLN A 328 -6.71 -11.43 -1.86
C GLN A 328 -6.83 -10.26 -0.86
N SER A 329 -6.64 -10.51 0.43
CA SER A 329 -6.66 -9.46 1.48
C SER A 329 -5.40 -8.58 1.49
N LYS A 330 -4.22 -9.12 1.13
CA LYS A 330 -3.04 -8.32 0.72
C LYS A 330 -3.10 -7.89 -0.75
N GLY A 331 -4.18 -8.25 -1.45
CA GLY A 331 -4.43 -8.00 -2.86
C GLY A 331 -4.84 -6.56 -3.11
N LEU A 332 -3.87 -5.66 -3.02
CA LEU A 332 -4.02 -4.24 -3.41
C LEU A 332 -4.57 -4.06 -4.83
N SER A 333 -4.59 -5.09 -5.68
CA SER A 333 -5.12 -5.04 -7.05
C SER A 333 -6.58 -4.57 -7.16
N ALA A 334 -7.47 -5.00 -6.26
CA ALA A 334 -8.88 -4.61 -6.32
C ALA A 334 -9.06 -3.14 -5.90
N LYS A 335 -8.52 -2.77 -4.72
CA LYS A 335 -8.62 -1.41 -4.18
C LYS A 335 -7.81 -0.38 -4.97
N ALA A 336 -6.62 -0.73 -5.48
CA ALA A 336 -5.85 0.17 -6.33
C ALA A 336 -6.51 0.38 -7.69
N SER A 337 -7.24 -0.61 -8.22
CA SER A 337 -8.07 -0.41 -9.42
C SER A 337 -9.21 0.56 -9.12
N GLU A 338 -9.97 0.34 -8.04
CA GLU A 338 -11.07 1.22 -7.63
C GLU A 338 -10.58 2.66 -7.33
N GLU A 339 -9.44 2.80 -6.67
CA GLU A 339 -8.78 4.07 -6.39
C GLU A 339 -8.27 4.77 -7.66
N ASP A 340 -7.73 4.04 -8.67
CA ASP A 340 -7.37 4.62 -9.98
C ASP A 340 -8.62 5.07 -10.76
N HIS A 341 -9.73 4.33 -10.71
CA HIS A 341 -11.00 4.73 -11.35
C HIS A 341 -11.57 6.00 -10.70
N GLU A 342 -11.55 6.07 -9.36
CA GLU A 342 -12.02 7.24 -8.62
C GLU A 342 -11.08 8.45 -8.76
N ARG A 343 -9.77 8.22 -8.84
CA ARG A 343 -8.77 9.25 -9.19
C ARG A 343 -8.97 9.77 -10.61
N THR A 344 -9.32 8.90 -11.56
CA THR A 344 -9.64 9.27 -12.94
C THR A 344 -10.93 10.08 -13.01
N ARG A 345 -11.95 9.73 -12.22
CA ARG A 345 -13.20 10.49 -12.09
C ARG A 345 -12.96 11.92 -11.60
N ARG A 346 -12.20 12.07 -10.51
CA ARG A 346 -11.83 13.39 -9.94
C ARG A 346 -10.94 14.20 -10.87
N LEU A 347 -10.11 13.56 -11.69
CA LEU A 347 -9.34 14.24 -12.75
C LEU A 347 -10.28 14.83 -13.81
N ALA A 348 -11.24 14.05 -14.32
CA ALA A 348 -12.21 14.53 -15.30
C ALA A 348 -13.09 15.68 -14.75
N GLU A 349 -13.51 15.60 -13.48
CA GLU A 349 -14.24 16.67 -12.80
C GLU A 349 -13.39 17.95 -12.65
N ALA A 350 -12.11 17.81 -12.28
CA ALA A 350 -11.19 18.93 -12.20
C ALA A 350 -10.90 19.54 -13.58
N GLU A 351 -10.74 18.72 -14.63
CA GLU A 351 -10.55 19.16 -16.01
C GLU A 351 -11.79 19.92 -16.54
N MET A 352 -13.01 19.46 -16.25
CA MET A 352 -14.22 20.23 -16.56
C MET A 352 -14.28 21.57 -15.80
N HIS A 353 -13.88 21.60 -14.53
CA HIS A 353 -13.82 22.85 -13.76
C HIS A 353 -12.77 23.83 -14.30
N VAL A 354 -11.60 23.36 -14.75
CA VAL A 354 -10.61 24.19 -15.44
C VAL A 354 -11.20 24.74 -16.74
N HIS A 355 -11.79 23.90 -17.58
CA HIS A 355 -12.41 24.33 -18.84
C HIS A 355 -13.54 25.36 -18.62
N HIS A 356 -14.31 25.23 -17.54
CA HIS A 356 -15.33 26.22 -17.16
C HIS A 356 -14.72 27.56 -16.71
N LEU A 357 -13.64 27.52 -15.92
CA LEU A 357 -12.91 28.71 -15.49
C LEU A 357 -12.21 29.42 -16.65
N ASP A 358 -11.62 28.66 -17.58
CA ASP A 358 -11.05 29.19 -18.82
C ASP A 358 -12.13 29.87 -19.66
N SER A 359 -13.31 29.25 -19.82
CA SER A 359 -14.45 29.85 -20.52
C SER A 359 -14.93 31.17 -19.88
N LEU A 360 -14.89 31.25 -18.54
CA LEU A 360 -15.21 32.48 -17.81
C LEU A 360 -14.12 33.55 -17.92
N LEU A 361 -12.84 33.17 -17.94
CA LEU A 361 -11.72 34.08 -18.18
C LEU A 361 -11.78 34.65 -19.60
N ASP A 362 -11.99 33.80 -20.60
CA ASP A 362 -12.08 34.15 -22.02
C ASP A 362 -13.29 35.10 -22.29
N GLN A 363 -14.41 34.88 -21.59
CA GLN A 363 -15.54 35.81 -21.56
C GLN A 363 -15.19 37.16 -20.90
N LYS A 364 -14.43 37.15 -19.79
CA LYS A 364 -14.01 38.37 -19.09
C LYS A 364 -12.93 39.14 -19.85
N GLU A 365 -12.05 38.49 -20.61
CA GLU A 365 -11.12 39.15 -21.52
C GLU A 365 -11.85 39.84 -22.68
N LYS A 366 -12.88 39.19 -23.26
CA LYS A 366 -13.74 39.80 -24.28
C LYS A 366 -14.48 41.02 -23.74
N GLU A 367 -15.04 40.95 -22.54
CA GLU A 367 -15.63 42.11 -21.86
C GLU A 367 -14.60 43.20 -21.58
N ASN A 368 -13.37 42.84 -21.18
CA ASN A 368 -12.30 43.81 -20.93
C ASN A 368 -11.83 44.51 -22.23
N SER A 369 -11.70 43.77 -23.34
CA SER A 369 -11.40 44.33 -24.66
C SER A 369 -12.51 45.28 -25.11
N ALA A 370 -13.78 44.85 -25.02
CA ALA A 370 -14.92 45.70 -25.38
C ALA A 370 -14.99 46.99 -24.55
N LEU A 371 -14.67 46.93 -23.24
CA LEU A 371 -14.58 48.12 -22.39
C LEU A 371 -13.39 49.01 -22.73
N ARG A 372 -12.23 48.44 -23.09
CA ARG A 372 -11.05 49.21 -23.57
C ARG A 372 -11.33 49.90 -24.90
N GLU A 373 -11.97 49.18 -25.82
CA GLU A 373 -12.44 49.72 -27.11
C GLU A 373 -13.47 50.83 -26.90
N GLU A 374 -14.41 50.67 -25.97
CA GLU A 374 -15.39 51.72 -25.64
C GLU A 374 -14.76 52.94 -24.96
N ILE A 375 -13.74 52.75 -24.11
CA ILE A 375 -12.94 53.85 -23.56
C ILE A 375 -12.17 54.56 -24.68
N HIS A 376 -11.51 53.83 -25.59
CA HIS A 376 -10.87 54.42 -26.77
C HIS A 376 -11.86 55.17 -27.66
N ARG A 377 -13.05 54.59 -27.90
CA ARG A 377 -14.14 55.21 -28.67
C ARG A 377 -14.63 56.51 -28.02
N ARG A 378 -14.57 56.63 -26.69
CA ARG A 378 -14.90 57.87 -25.96
C ARG A 378 -13.76 58.89 -25.93
N TYR A 379 -12.51 58.45 -26.02
CA TYR A 379 -11.34 59.35 -26.12
C TYR A 379 -11.14 59.89 -27.55
N GLU A 380 -11.34 59.08 -28.59
CA GLU A 380 -11.25 59.51 -29.99
C GLU A 380 -12.57 60.09 -30.53
N GLY A 381 -13.71 59.62 -30.03
CA GLY A 381 -15.05 60.04 -30.44
C GLY A 381 -15.60 61.29 -29.74
N ALA A 382 -14.74 62.06 -29.05
CA ALA A 382 -15.07 63.37 -28.51
C ALA A 382 -14.65 64.46 -29.53
N PRO A 383 -15.51 64.87 -30.49
CA PRO A 383 -15.23 66.06 -31.28
C PRO A 383 -15.12 67.27 -30.34
N GLU A 384 -14.31 68.26 -30.71
CA GLU A 384 -14.25 69.54 -30.01
C GLU A 384 -15.67 70.10 -29.84
N SER A 385 -16.22 69.96 -28.63
CA SER A 385 -17.61 70.30 -28.37
C SER A 385 -17.84 71.77 -28.69
N ALA A 386 -19.03 72.10 -29.19
CA ALA A 386 -19.47 73.50 -29.30
C ALA A 386 -19.33 74.24 -27.95
N LYS A 387 -19.40 73.52 -26.82
CA LYS A 387 -19.12 74.03 -25.48
C LYS A 387 -17.64 74.40 -25.27
N THR A 388 -16.70 73.65 -25.82
CA THR A 388 -15.26 73.95 -25.79
C THR A 388 -14.94 75.17 -26.64
N LYS A 389 -15.51 75.28 -27.85
CA LYS A 389 -15.35 76.46 -28.71
C LYS A 389 -15.99 77.72 -28.12
N ALA A 390 -17.18 77.59 -27.53
CA ALA A 390 -17.81 78.68 -26.80
C ALA A 390 -17.00 79.11 -25.57
N LEU A 391 -16.41 78.16 -24.82
CA LEU A 391 -15.50 78.48 -23.71
C LEU A 391 -14.22 79.18 -24.19
N GLN A 392 -13.65 78.77 -25.33
CA GLN A 392 -12.50 79.44 -25.94
C GLN A 392 -12.82 80.89 -26.32
N THR A 393 -13.97 81.15 -26.97
CA THR A 393 -14.42 82.51 -27.26
C THR A 393 -14.70 83.32 -25.98
N VAL A 394 -15.25 82.69 -24.94
CA VAL A 394 -15.45 83.33 -23.62
C VAL A 394 -14.13 83.64 -22.92
N ILE A 395 -13.08 82.82 -23.11
CA ILE A 395 -11.72 83.09 -22.62
C ILE A 395 -11.14 84.29 -23.38
N GLU A 396 -11.17 84.31 -24.72
CA GLU A 396 -10.69 85.45 -25.52
C GLU A 396 -11.45 86.77 -25.22
N MET A 397 -12.76 86.69 -24.98
CA MET A 397 -13.56 87.84 -24.50
C MET A 397 -13.22 88.25 -23.07
N LYS A 398 -12.80 87.32 -22.21
CA LYS A 398 -12.31 87.63 -20.86
C LYS A 398 -10.93 88.24 -20.90
N ASP A 399 -10.01 87.73 -21.71
CA ASP A 399 -8.64 88.24 -21.84
C ASP A 399 -8.65 89.67 -22.43
N THR A 400 -9.47 89.93 -23.45
CA THR A 400 -9.67 91.30 -23.97
C THR A 400 -10.33 92.23 -22.95
N LYS A 401 -11.25 91.73 -22.10
CA LYS A 401 -11.82 92.53 -21.00
C LYS A 401 -10.82 92.73 -19.85
N ILE A 402 -9.97 91.75 -19.54
CA ILE A 402 -8.84 91.86 -18.59
C ILE A 402 -7.88 92.93 -19.10
N SER A 403 -7.41 92.87 -20.34
CA SER A 403 -6.56 93.90 -20.95
C SER A 403 -7.21 95.30 -21.02
N SER A 404 -8.54 95.40 -20.92
CA SER A 404 -9.25 96.68 -20.76
C SER A 404 -9.30 97.12 -19.31
N LEU A 405 -9.57 96.20 -18.37
CA LEU A 405 -9.59 96.47 -16.94
C LEU A 405 -8.19 96.75 -16.38
N GLU A 406 -7.14 96.19 -16.98
CA GLU A 406 -5.73 96.49 -16.67
C GLU A 406 -5.34 97.90 -17.12
N ARG A 407 -5.90 98.39 -18.24
CA ARG A 407 -5.75 99.80 -18.66
C ARG A 407 -6.60 100.76 -17.82
N GLU A 408 -7.82 100.37 -17.45
CA GLU A 408 -8.62 101.13 -16.46
C GLU A 408 -7.93 101.13 -15.10
N LEU A 409 -7.34 100.02 -14.66
CA LEU A 409 -6.53 99.94 -13.44
C LEU A 409 -5.30 100.82 -13.52
N LEU A 410 -4.53 100.80 -14.60
CA LEU A 410 -3.38 101.71 -14.76
C LEU A 410 -3.81 103.19 -14.67
N ASN A 411 -4.91 103.57 -15.34
CA ASN A 411 -5.45 104.94 -15.26
C ASN A 411 -5.95 105.28 -13.84
N LEU A 412 -6.62 104.34 -13.16
CA LEU A 412 -7.09 104.49 -11.78
C LEU A 412 -5.93 104.43 -10.77
N GLU A 413 -4.83 103.75 -11.07
CA GLU A 413 -3.61 103.71 -10.27
C GLU A 413 -2.84 105.03 -10.43
N GLU A 414 -2.86 105.64 -11.61
CA GLU A 414 -2.36 106.99 -11.86
C GLU A 414 -3.24 108.06 -11.17
N GLU A 415 -4.57 107.90 -11.19
CA GLU A 415 -5.52 108.72 -10.41
C GLU A 415 -5.34 108.52 -8.89
N VAL A 416 -5.17 107.28 -8.42
CA VAL A 416 -4.85 106.97 -7.01
C VAL A 416 -3.45 107.47 -6.63
N HIS A 417 -2.50 107.55 -7.57
CA HIS A 417 -1.21 108.17 -7.34
C HIS A 417 -1.35 109.70 -7.19
N MET A 418 -2.27 110.34 -7.92
CA MET A 418 -2.66 111.75 -7.73
C MET A 418 -3.55 112.00 -6.50
N LEU A 419 -4.31 111.02 -6.02
CA LEU A 419 -5.09 111.13 -4.78
C LEU A 419 -4.25 110.81 -3.53
N LYS A 420 -3.24 109.93 -3.63
CA LYS A 420 -2.25 109.70 -2.58
C LYS A 420 -1.36 110.91 -2.30
N SER A 421 -1.20 111.84 -3.24
CA SER A 421 -0.55 113.12 -2.99
C SER A 421 -1.47 114.16 -2.33
N ASN A 422 -2.78 113.90 -2.18
CA ASN A 422 -3.77 114.77 -1.55
C ASN A 422 -4.79 113.98 -0.70
N GLY A 423 -4.40 113.52 0.49
CA GLY A 423 -5.32 112.75 1.35
C GLY A 423 -4.83 112.48 2.77
N ALA A 424 -4.82 113.49 3.63
CA ALA A 424 -4.57 113.30 5.07
C ALA A 424 -5.82 112.72 5.76
N VAL A 425 -5.77 111.44 6.12
CA VAL A 425 -6.76 110.79 7.01
C VAL A 425 -6.22 110.76 8.43
N SER A 426 -7.07 111.13 9.39
CA SER A 426 -6.73 111.31 10.81
C SER A 426 -5.98 110.13 11.43
N THR A 427 -5.05 110.42 12.33
CA THR A 427 -4.21 109.42 13.01
C THR A 427 -4.97 108.56 14.01
N GLU A 428 -6.11 109.03 14.50
CA GLU A 428 -6.84 108.41 15.62
C GLU A 428 -7.76 107.27 15.16
N GLU A 429 -8.48 107.45 14.05
CA GLU A 429 -9.28 106.40 13.38
C GLU A 429 -8.40 105.23 12.93
N ARG A 430 -7.17 105.54 12.47
CA ARG A 430 -6.13 104.54 12.16
C ARG A 430 -5.72 103.68 13.36
N GLU A 431 -5.75 104.22 14.57
CA GLU A 431 -5.27 103.52 15.76
C GLU A 431 -6.31 102.55 16.32
N GLU A 432 -7.60 102.89 16.21
CA GLU A 432 -8.70 101.98 16.54
C GLU A 432 -8.82 100.84 15.53
N GLU A 433 -8.74 101.14 14.23
CA GLU A 433 -8.73 100.14 13.17
C GLU A 433 -7.53 99.18 13.29
N MET A 434 -6.36 99.71 13.71
CA MET A 434 -5.16 98.91 14.01
C MET A 434 -5.34 97.99 15.23
N LYS A 435 -5.93 98.49 16.33
CA LYS A 435 -6.28 97.66 17.51
C LYS A 435 -7.29 96.56 17.15
N GLN A 436 -8.28 96.87 16.32
CA GLN A 436 -9.27 95.90 15.87
C GLN A 436 -8.64 94.84 14.93
N MET A 437 -7.73 95.26 14.03
CA MET A 437 -6.90 94.34 13.25
C MET A 437 -5.99 93.46 14.13
N GLU A 438 -5.43 93.98 15.23
CA GLU A 438 -4.58 93.23 16.17
C GLU A 438 -5.37 92.11 16.87
N VAL A 439 -6.61 92.39 17.29
CA VAL A 439 -7.53 91.40 17.88
C VAL A 439 -7.92 90.34 16.83
N TYR A 440 -8.27 90.74 15.60
CA TYR A 440 -8.54 89.79 14.51
C TYR A 440 -7.29 88.97 14.14
N ARG A 441 -6.08 89.54 14.18
CA ARG A 441 -4.80 88.82 13.99
C ARG A 441 -4.61 87.77 15.07
N SER A 442 -4.80 88.16 16.33
CA SER A 442 -4.65 87.26 17.49
C SER A 442 -5.67 86.13 17.48
N HIS A 443 -6.94 86.43 17.17
CA HIS A 443 -7.99 85.42 17.04
C HIS A 443 -7.75 84.49 15.85
N SER A 444 -7.37 85.03 14.69
CA SER A 444 -6.99 84.24 13.50
C SER A 444 -5.80 83.32 13.77
N LYS A 445 -4.78 83.81 14.47
CA LYS A 445 -3.61 83.01 14.90
C LYS A 445 -4.01 81.90 15.88
N PHE A 446 -4.88 82.18 16.86
CA PHE A 446 -5.42 81.17 17.76
C PHE A 446 -6.22 80.10 17.00
N MET A 447 -7.13 80.50 16.12
CA MET A 447 -7.92 79.57 15.30
C MET A 447 -7.03 78.72 14.38
N LYS A 448 -6.00 79.32 13.75
CA LYS A 448 -5.02 78.59 12.93
C LYS A 448 -4.26 77.56 13.76
N ASN A 449 -3.73 77.94 14.92
CA ASN A 449 -3.03 77.02 15.82
C ASN A 449 -3.96 75.88 16.30
N LYS A 450 -5.23 76.17 16.60
CA LYS A 450 -6.18 75.13 17.03
C LYS A 450 -6.55 74.18 15.89
N VAL A 451 -6.64 74.68 14.66
CA VAL A 451 -6.82 73.87 13.45
C VAL A 451 -5.58 73.03 13.14
N GLU A 452 -4.36 73.54 13.33
CA GLU A 452 -3.13 72.74 13.21
C GLU A 452 -3.06 71.63 14.27
N GLN A 453 -3.33 71.95 15.55
CA GLN A 453 -3.40 70.93 16.61
C GLN A 453 -4.40 69.82 16.27
N LEU A 454 -5.62 70.18 15.83
CA LEU A 454 -6.63 69.19 15.45
C LEU A 454 -6.24 68.37 14.21
N LYS A 455 -5.43 68.91 13.29
CA LYS A 455 -4.86 68.14 12.17
C LYS A 455 -3.80 67.15 12.63
N GLU A 456 -2.93 67.54 13.57
CA GLU A 456 -1.94 66.64 14.15
C GLU A 456 -2.60 65.50 14.95
N GLU A 457 -3.62 65.82 15.76
CA GLU A 457 -4.43 64.85 16.49
C GLU A 457 -5.21 63.91 15.55
N LEU A 458 -5.74 64.42 14.43
CA LEU A 458 -6.38 63.60 13.39
C LEU A 458 -5.36 62.66 12.74
N HIS A 459 -4.20 63.17 12.35
CA HIS A 459 -3.16 62.39 11.68
C HIS A 459 -2.59 61.28 12.59
N GLN A 460 -2.38 61.56 13.88
CA GLN A 460 -2.00 60.53 14.85
C GLN A 460 -3.08 59.45 15.00
N ASN A 461 -4.36 59.83 15.02
CA ASN A 461 -5.48 58.87 15.03
C ASN A 461 -5.54 58.03 13.74
N GLU A 462 -5.26 58.61 12.58
CA GLU A 462 -5.20 57.88 11.30
C GLU A 462 -4.07 56.84 11.31
N VAL A 463 -2.86 57.23 11.72
CA VAL A 463 -1.72 56.31 11.84
C VAL A 463 -2.00 55.20 12.85
N GLN A 464 -2.54 55.53 14.04
CA GLN A 464 -2.89 54.54 15.06
C GLN A 464 -4.00 53.58 14.58
N ARG A 465 -4.96 54.08 13.78
CA ARG A 465 -6.01 53.26 13.17
C ARG A 465 -5.47 52.34 12.07
N GLU A 466 -4.48 52.76 11.29
CA GLU A 466 -3.79 51.88 10.35
C GLU A 466 -2.94 50.81 11.07
N GLU A 467 -2.25 51.17 12.14
CA GLU A 467 -1.47 50.24 12.99
C GLU A 467 -2.38 49.14 13.55
N LEU A 468 -3.50 49.51 14.17
CA LEU A 468 -4.52 48.58 14.67
C LEU A 468 -5.14 47.74 13.54
N ARG A 469 -5.33 48.31 12.34
CA ARG A 469 -5.84 47.58 11.17
C ARG A 469 -4.83 46.54 10.67
N LYS A 470 -3.53 46.84 10.68
CA LYS A 470 -2.46 45.88 10.37
C LYS A 470 -2.39 44.76 11.41
N GLN A 471 -2.47 45.09 12.71
CA GLN A 471 -2.49 44.09 13.77
C GLN A 471 -3.71 43.17 13.67
N ALA A 472 -4.91 43.72 13.42
CA ALA A 472 -6.12 42.93 13.21
C ALA A 472 -6.02 42.01 11.97
N ALA A 473 -5.42 42.48 10.87
CA ALA A 473 -5.16 41.65 9.70
C ALA A 473 -4.13 40.54 9.98
N GLY A 474 -3.08 40.82 10.76
CA GLY A 474 -2.10 39.83 11.21
C GLY A 474 -2.74 38.72 12.05
N HIS A 475 -3.50 39.09 13.08
CA HIS A 475 -4.23 38.11 13.91
C HIS A 475 -5.29 37.33 13.12
N GLN A 476 -5.92 37.93 12.10
CA GLN A 476 -6.84 37.20 11.22
C GLN A 476 -6.12 36.10 10.44
N LEU A 477 -4.92 36.38 9.90
CA LEU A 477 -4.08 35.39 9.23
C LEU A 477 -3.61 34.28 10.20
N GLU A 478 -3.22 34.63 11.42
CA GLU A 478 -2.88 33.65 12.47
C GLU A 478 -4.07 32.73 12.81
N ILE A 479 -5.26 33.29 12.95
CA ILE A 479 -6.50 32.54 13.22
C ILE A 479 -6.81 31.58 12.07
N ASP A 480 -6.71 32.01 10.82
CA ASP A 480 -7.04 31.17 9.67
C ASP A 480 -5.98 30.08 9.44
N GLN A 481 -4.70 30.35 9.71
CA GLN A 481 -3.65 29.34 9.77
C GLN A 481 -3.94 28.28 10.86
N VAL A 482 -4.29 28.70 12.08
CA VAL A 482 -4.62 27.77 13.18
C VAL A 482 -5.86 26.93 12.87
N LYS A 483 -6.88 27.48 12.18
CA LYS A 483 -8.03 26.70 11.70
C LYS A 483 -7.62 25.64 10.67
N GLN A 484 -6.73 25.99 9.75
CA GLN A 484 -6.23 25.05 8.74
C GLN A 484 -5.42 23.92 9.40
N ASP A 485 -4.56 24.25 10.35
CA ASP A 485 -3.77 23.28 11.12
C ASP A 485 -4.65 22.39 12.02
N LEU A 486 -5.72 22.93 12.60
CA LEU A 486 -6.71 22.16 13.36
C LEU A 486 -7.45 21.17 12.46
N SER A 487 -7.99 21.63 11.33
CA SER A 487 -8.68 20.77 10.35
C SER A 487 -7.77 19.65 9.83
N ARG A 488 -6.51 19.98 9.55
CA ARG A 488 -5.49 18.97 9.23
C ARG A 488 -5.30 17.97 10.36
N ARG A 489 -5.18 18.42 11.62
CA ARG A 489 -5.02 17.55 12.79
C ARG A 489 -6.23 16.65 13.02
N ASP A 490 -7.45 17.13 12.76
CA ASP A 490 -8.67 16.32 12.84
C ASP A 490 -8.65 15.19 11.79
N THR A 491 -8.21 15.47 10.55
CA THR A 491 -8.03 14.41 9.54
C THR A 491 -6.91 13.43 9.89
N GLU A 492 -5.78 13.89 10.45
CA GLU A 492 -4.69 13.04 10.94
C GLU A 492 -5.19 12.14 12.10
N LEU A 493 -6.03 12.67 13.00
CA LEU A 493 -6.63 11.93 14.11
C LEU A 493 -7.61 10.86 13.62
N LEU A 494 -8.52 11.19 12.70
CA LEU A 494 -9.44 10.23 12.07
C LEU A 494 -8.70 9.09 11.37
N ALA A 495 -7.64 9.40 10.63
CA ALA A 495 -6.81 8.38 9.98
C ALA A 495 -6.12 7.45 11.00
N MET A 496 -5.61 8.01 12.11
CA MET A 496 -5.00 7.24 13.19
C MET A 496 -6.02 6.41 13.98
N GLN A 497 -7.25 6.88 14.13
CA GLN A 497 -8.35 6.15 14.77
C GLN A 497 -8.77 4.93 13.93
N THR A 498 -8.98 5.10 12.63
CA THR A 498 -9.22 3.98 11.68
C THR A 498 -8.07 2.97 11.68
N LYS A 499 -6.82 3.46 11.79
CA LYS A 499 -5.64 2.58 11.89
C LYS A 499 -5.58 1.80 13.21
N LEU A 500 -6.03 2.40 14.31
CA LEU A 500 -6.11 1.73 15.61
C LEU A 500 -7.24 0.68 15.64
N GLU A 501 -8.39 0.98 15.05
CA GLU A 501 -9.51 0.03 14.93
C GLU A 501 -9.13 -1.18 14.06
N THR A 502 -8.53 -0.95 12.89
CA THR A 502 -8.06 -2.04 12.01
C THR A 502 -6.98 -2.91 12.67
N LEU A 503 -6.05 -2.34 13.43
CA LEU A 503 -5.07 -3.10 14.23
C LEU A 503 -5.73 -3.86 15.39
N THR A 504 -6.77 -3.30 16.01
CA THR A 504 -7.53 -3.95 17.08
C THR A 504 -8.27 -5.18 16.56
N ASN A 505 -8.88 -5.08 15.37
CA ASN A 505 -9.53 -6.20 14.71
C ASN A 505 -8.51 -7.30 14.34
N GLN A 506 -7.37 -6.93 13.73
CA GLN A 506 -6.29 -7.90 13.44
C GLN A 506 -5.76 -8.60 14.70
N PHE A 507 -5.70 -7.90 15.84
CA PHE A 507 -5.32 -8.49 17.12
C PHE A 507 -6.38 -9.46 17.65
N SER A 508 -7.67 -9.13 17.51
CA SER A 508 -8.79 -10.01 17.83
C SER A 508 -8.75 -11.30 16.99
N ASP A 509 -8.60 -11.19 15.67
CA ASP A 509 -8.52 -12.33 14.75
C ASP A 509 -7.30 -13.22 15.06
N SER A 510 -6.15 -12.59 15.33
CA SER A 510 -4.93 -13.31 15.74
C SER A 510 -5.13 -14.06 17.06
N LYS A 511 -5.85 -13.46 18.02
CA LYS A 511 -6.19 -14.09 19.30
C LYS A 511 -7.11 -15.30 19.10
N GLN A 512 -8.17 -15.17 18.29
CA GLN A 512 -9.06 -16.28 17.96
C GLN A 512 -8.31 -17.43 17.25
N HIS A 513 -7.41 -17.11 16.31
CA HIS A 513 -6.58 -18.11 15.65
C HIS A 513 -5.67 -18.87 16.64
N ILE A 514 -5.13 -18.17 17.65
CA ILE A 514 -4.35 -18.79 18.74
C ILE A 514 -5.24 -19.68 19.62
N GLU A 515 -6.50 -19.29 19.88
CA GLU A 515 -7.46 -20.09 20.66
C GLU A 515 -7.80 -21.40 19.92
N VAL A 516 -8.13 -21.36 18.62
CA VAL A 516 -8.36 -22.55 17.79
C VAL A 516 -7.13 -23.47 17.71
N LEU A 517 -5.92 -22.90 17.62
CA LEU A 517 -4.69 -23.69 17.66
C LEU A 517 -4.46 -24.39 19.01
N LYS A 518 -4.83 -23.75 20.13
CA LYS A 518 -4.79 -24.38 21.46
C LYS A 518 -5.78 -25.52 21.57
N GLU A 519 -7.02 -25.33 21.11
CA GLU A 519 -8.03 -26.39 21.08
C GLU A 519 -7.54 -27.58 20.24
N SER A 520 -7.02 -27.34 19.04
CA SER A 520 -6.42 -28.37 18.18
C SER A 520 -5.25 -29.11 18.84
N LEU A 521 -4.41 -28.39 19.60
CA LEU A 521 -3.32 -28.99 20.37
C LEU A 521 -3.87 -29.90 21.48
N THR A 522 -4.82 -29.42 22.30
CA THR A 522 -5.41 -30.23 23.37
C THR A 522 -6.14 -31.47 22.85
N ALA A 523 -6.80 -31.39 21.69
CA ALA A 523 -7.41 -32.56 21.05
C ALA A 523 -6.36 -33.59 20.57
N LYS A 524 -5.20 -33.13 20.07
CA LYS A 524 -4.08 -34.01 19.72
C LYS A 524 -3.42 -34.64 20.95
N GLU A 525 -3.27 -33.90 22.04
CA GLU A 525 -2.77 -34.42 23.32
C GLU A 525 -3.69 -35.50 23.88
N GLN A 526 -5.01 -35.28 23.88
CA GLN A 526 -6.00 -36.28 24.26
C GLN A 526 -5.94 -37.54 23.38
N ARG A 527 -5.85 -37.39 22.05
CA ARG A 527 -5.69 -38.54 21.14
C ARG A 527 -4.38 -39.30 21.40
N SER A 528 -3.29 -38.58 21.67
CA SER A 528 -1.99 -39.17 22.02
C SER A 528 -2.07 -39.97 23.32
N ALA A 529 -2.80 -39.48 24.32
CA ALA A 529 -3.03 -40.21 25.57
C ALA A 529 -3.84 -41.49 25.36
N ILE A 530 -4.90 -41.45 24.53
CA ILE A 530 -5.70 -42.65 24.19
C ILE A 530 -4.82 -43.69 23.49
N LEU A 531 -4.10 -43.30 22.43
CA LEU A 531 -3.19 -44.20 21.71
C LEU A 531 -2.10 -44.78 22.62
N GLN A 532 -1.58 -44.01 23.58
CA GLN A 532 -0.64 -44.51 24.57
C GLN A 532 -1.28 -45.62 25.43
N THR A 533 -2.51 -45.43 25.92
CA THR A 533 -3.21 -46.47 26.69
C THR A 533 -3.53 -47.72 25.87
N GLU A 534 -3.84 -47.57 24.58
CA GLU A 534 -4.04 -48.71 23.65
C GLU A 534 -2.75 -49.49 23.42
N VAL A 535 -1.62 -48.79 23.21
CA VAL A 535 -0.30 -49.41 23.06
C VAL A 535 0.10 -50.17 24.33
N ASP A 536 -0.14 -49.62 25.51
CA ASP A 536 0.20 -50.28 26.77
C ASP A 536 -0.72 -51.48 27.06
N ALA A 537 -2.01 -51.42 26.68
CA ALA A 537 -2.90 -52.58 26.72
C ALA A 537 -2.49 -53.69 25.73
N LEU A 538 -1.98 -53.33 24.55
CA LEU A 538 -1.45 -54.30 23.58
C LEU A 538 -0.13 -54.93 24.06
N ARG A 539 0.75 -54.17 24.73
CA ARG A 539 1.96 -54.69 25.37
C ARG A 539 1.65 -55.74 26.43
N LEU A 540 0.71 -55.45 27.33
CA LEU A 540 0.27 -56.42 28.36
C LEU A 540 -0.30 -57.70 27.72
N ARG A 541 -1.14 -57.59 26.69
CA ARG A 541 -1.65 -58.77 25.96
C ARG A 541 -0.55 -59.56 25.24
N LEU A 542 0.50 -58.90 24.76
CA LEU A 542 1.65 -59.58 24.15
C LEU A 542 2.41 -60.40 25.20
N GLU A 543 2.68 -59.82 26.36
CA GLU A 543 3.33 -60.48 27.51
C GLU A 543 2.49 -61.68 28.03
N GLU A 544 1.16 -61.54 28.11
CA GLU A 544 0.24 -62.67 28.37
C GLU A 544 0.34 -63.78 27.33
N LYS A 545 0.48 -63.44 26.04
CA LYS A 545 0.64 -64.43 24.96
C LYS A 545 2.00 -65.11 25.00
N GLU A 546 3.08 -64.37 25.27
CA GLU A 546 4.44 -64.91 25.43
C GLU A 546 4.52 -65.87 26.63
N THR A 547 3.94 -65.51 27.78
CA THR A 547 3.90 -66.42 28.94
C THR A 547 3.05 -67.67 28.68
N MET A 548 1.95 -67.59 27.92
CA MET A 548 1.22 -68.77 27.47
C MET A 548 1.99 -69.63 26.45
N LEU A 549 2.73 -69.01 25.53
CA LEU A 549 3.57 -69.70 24.56
C LEU A 549 4.68 -70.47 25.31
N ASN A 550 5.40 -69.82 26.22
CA ASN A 550 6.42 -70.45 27.06
C ASN A 550 5.88 -71.64 27.87
N LYS A 551 4.68 -71.53 28.45
CA LYS A 551 3.99 -72.66 29.11
C LYS A 551 3.72 -73.82 28.15
N LYS A 552 3.22 -73.54 26.93
CA LYS A 552 2.98 -74.57 25.91
C LYS A 552 4.26 -75.21 25.39
N SER A 553 5.34 -74.44 25.18
CA SER A 553 6.64 -74.98 24.80
C SER A 553 7.19 -75.95 25.86
N LYS A 554 7.07 -75.60 27.15
CA LYS A 554 7.44 -76.48 28.25
C LYS A 554 6.60 -77.77 28.27
N GLN A 555 5.28 -77.65 28.09
CA GLN A 555 4.39 -78.83 28.01
C GLN A 555 4.73 -79.74 26.81
N ILE A 556 5.09 -79.17 25.66
CA ILE A 556 5.53 -79.94 24.48
C ILE A 556 6.85 -80.65 24.75
N GLN A 557 7.79 -80.00 25.45
CA GLN A 557 9.04 -80.63 25.87
C GLN A 557 8.77 -81.81 26.81
N GLU A 558 7.97 -81.63 27.85
CA GLU A 558 7.58 -82.67 28.81
C GLU A 558 6.95 -83.89 28.11
N MET A 559 5.96 -83.68 27.23
CA MET A 559 5.36 -84.77 26.44
C MET A 559 6.35 -85.45 25.48
N ASN A 560 7.35 -84.74 24.98
CA ASN A 560 8.36 -85.32 24.08
C ASN A 560 9.42 -86.12 24.85
N GLU A 561 9.72 -85.74 26.09
CA GLU A 561 10.52 -86.53 27.03
C GLU A 561 9.77 -87.82 27.43
N GLU A 562 8.48 -87.75 27.79
CA GLU A 562 7.61 -88.91 28.03
C GLU A 562 7.51 -89.85 26.82
N LYS A 563 7.34 -89.29 25.61
CA LYS A 563 7.37 -90.08 24.37
C LYS A 563 8.73 -90.75 24.17
N GLY A 564 9.82 -90.08 24.57
CA GLY A 564 11.17 -90.65 24.57
C GLY A 564 11.29 -91.87 25.48
N THR A 565 10.78 -91.79 26.72
CA THR A 565 10.82 -92.92 27.67
C THR A 565 9.97 -94.09 27.19
N LEU A 566 8.74 -93.84 26.73
CA LEU A 566 7.85 -94.87 26.19
C LEU A 566 8.44 -95.55 24.94
N ASN A 567 9.12 -94.82 24.06
CA ASN A 567 9.84 -95.41 22.93
C ASN A 567 11.00 -96.33 23.38
N GLY A 568 11.69 -95.98 24.46
CA GLY A 568 12.70 -96.83 25.11
C GLY A 568 12.09 -98.13 25.63
N GLU A 569 11.01 -98.03 26.43
CA GLU A 569 10.28 -99.20 26.93
C GLU A 569 9.77 -100.11 25.80
N ILE A 570 9.26 -99.53 24.71
CA ILE A 570 8.84 -100.28 23.51
C ILE A 570 10.03 -100.99 22.85
N HIS A 571 11.23 -100.41 22.87
CA HIS A 571 12.43 -101.06 22.33
C HIS A 571 12.87 -102.24 23.22
N ASP A 572 12.94 -102.05 24.53
CA ASP A 572 13.29 -103.10 25.50
C ASP A 572 12.29 -104.28 25.45
N LEU A 573 11.00 -103.98 25.29
CA LEU A 573 9.96 -105.00 25.14
C LEU A 573 10.08 -105.78 23.82
N LYS A 574 10.48 -105.13 22.72
CA LYS A 574 10.78 -105.80 21.44
C LYS A 574 11.99 -106.72 21.57
N ASP A 575 13.09 -106.24 22.13
CA ASP A 575 14.29 -107.04 22.36
C ASP A 575 14.00 -108.26 23.24
N MET A 576 13.18 -108.08 24.29
CA MET A 576 12.71 -109.19 25.13
C MET A 576 11.81 -110.17 24.37
N LEU A 577 10.94 -109.68 23.48
CA LEU A 577 10.09 -110.52 22.64
C LEU A 577 10.93 -111.36 21.67
N ASP A 578 11.88 -110.76 20.97
CA ASP A 578 12.81 -111.45 20.07
C ASP A 578 13.62 -112.53 20.78
N VAL A 579 14.08 -112.27 22.02
CA VAL A 579 14.78 -113.27 22.84
C VAL A 579 13.84 -114.43 23.23
N LYS A 580 12.59 -114.13 23.59
CA LYS A 580 11.57 -115.16 23.88
C LYS A 580 11.25 -115.99 22.63
N GLU A 581 11.08 -115.35 21.48
CA GLU A 581 10.81 -116.02 20.20
C GLU A 581 11.99 -116.92 19.78
N ARG A 582 13.22 -116.42 19.85
CA ARG A 582 14.44 -117.24 19.65
C ARG A 582 14.46 -118.46 20.57
N LYS A 583 14.08 -118.31 21.85
CA LYS A 583 14.02 -119.42 22.81
C LYS A 583 12.89 -120.42 22.50
N VAL A 584 11.72 -119.94 22.09
CA VAL A 584 10.60 -120.78 21.62
C VAL A 584 11.03 -121.60 20.39
N ASN A 585 11.67 -120.97 19.41
CA ASN A 585 12.18 -121.63 18.21
C ASN A 585 13.20 -122.74 18.52
N VAL A 586 14.09 -122.52 19.51
CA VAL A 586 15.04 -123.57 19.98
C VAL A 586 14.30 -124.72 20.66
N LEU A 587 13.29 -124.43 21.50
CA LEU A 587 12.48 -125.46 22.17
C LEU A 587 11.64 -126.27 21.17
N GLN A 588 11.01 -125.62 20.19
CA GLN A 588 10.29 -126.29 19.11
C GLN A 588 11.21 -127.23 18.31
N LYS A 589 12.43 -126.78 17.95
CA LYS A 589 13.43 -127.64 17.30
C LYS A 589 13.81 -128.86 18.15
N LYS A 590 14.01 -128.69 19.46
CA LYS A 590 14.27 -129.83 20.39
C LYS A 590 13.09 -130.79 20.49
N VAL A 591 11.85 -130.30 20.56
CA VAL A 591 10.65 -131.14 20.57
C VAL A 591 10.49 -131.90 19.25
N GLY A 592 10.82 -131.27 18.12
CA GLY A 592 10.88 -131.95 16.82
C GLY A 592 11.93 -133.08 16.78
N LEU A 593 13.13 -132.83 17.30
CA LEU A 593 14.21 -133.81 17.38
C LEU A 593 13.94 -134.99 18.33
N HIS A 594 13.04 -134.86 19.31
CA HIS A 594 12.61 -135.96 20.19
C HIS A 594 11.38 -136.74 19.67
N ARG A 595 10.84 -136.37 18.50
CA ARG A 595 9.76 -137.12 17.82
C ARG A 595 10.26 -138.03 16.69
N TYR A 596 11.58 -138.10 16.50
CA TYR A 596 12.32 -139.05 15.68
C TYR A 596 13.26 -139.85 16.59
#